data_AF-A0A6A3I2V4-F1
#
_entry.id   AF-A0A6A3I2V4-F1
#
_cell.length_a   1.000
_cell.length_b   1.000
_cell.length_c   1.000
_cell.angle_alpha   90.00
_cell.angle_beta   90.00
_cell.angle_gamma   90.00
#
_symmetry.space_group_name_H-M   'P 1'
#
loop_
_entity.id
_entity.type
_entity.pdbx_description
1 polymer ?
#
loop_
_entity_poly.entity_id
_entity_poly.type
_entity_poly.pdbx_seq_one_letter_code
_entity_poly.pdbx_strand_id
1 'polypeptide(L)'
;MLNPIENVFSVFKSAVKDFMTVRRAEIIAVPPGTTMKAHRQRFLIEAAETFSPQVATVQLCASCYRHTLRFHVKVAALEDMLVAC
;
A
#
# COMPACT_ATOMS: atom_id res chain seq x y z
N MET A 1 10.80 4.48 -2.95
CA MET A 1 10.86 5.82 -2.32
C MET A 1 11.90 5.79 -1.21
N LEU A 2 12.54 6.93 -0.91
CA LEU A 2 13.51 7.06 0.20
C LEU A 2 12.84 7.19 1.59
N ASN A 3 11.58 6.75 1.69
CA ASN A 3 10.85 6.66 2.94
C ASN A 3 10.36 5.21 3.12
N PRO A 4 10.83 4.49 4.14
CA PRO A 4 10.45 3.09 4.32
C PRO A 4 8.95 2.93 4.63
N ILE A 5 8.31 3.91 5.26
CA ILE A 5 6.86 3.90 5.55
C ILE A 5 6.06 3.95 4.25
N GLU A 6 6.46 4.81 3.32
CA GLU A 6 5.79 4.92 2.02
C GLU A 6 5.97 3.66 1.15
N ASN A 7 7.11 2.96 1.29
CA ASN A 7 7.33 1.68 0.63
C ASN A 7 6.36 0.61 1.16
N VAL A 8 6.15 0.52 2.49
CA VAL A 8 5.14 -0.38 3.09
C VAL A 8 3.73 0.01 2.62
N PHE A 9 3.39 1.31 2.62
CA PHE A 9 2.09 1.76 2.13
C PHE A 9 1.90 1.54 0.63
N SER A 10 2.97 1.44 -0.16
CA SER A 10 2.86 1.09 -1.58
C SER A 10 2.44 -0.36 -1.77
N VAL A 11 2.97 -1.29 -0.97
CA VAL A 11 2.52 -2.68 -0.94
C VAL A 11 1.06 -2.77 -0.49
N PHE A 12 0.69 -2.03 0.56
CA PHE A 12 -0.69 -1.98 1.06
C PHE A 12 -1.66 -1.48 -0.01
N LYS A 13 -1.33 -0.37 -0.68
CA LYS A 13 -2.13 0.16 -1.78
C LYS A 13 -2.29 -0.85 -2.92
N SER A 14 -1.25 -1.64 -3.22
CA SER A 14 -1.35 -2.69 -4.24
C SER A 14 -2.36 -3.76 -3.83
N ALA A 15 -2.26 -4.29 -2.61
CA ALA A 15 -3.19 -5.31 -2.10
C ALA A 15 -4.65 -4.82 -2.10
N VAL A 16 -4.88 -3.57 -1.67
CA VAL A 16 -6.22 -2.95 -1.72
C VAL A 16 -6.73 -2.84 -3.16
N LYS A 17 -5.88 -2.44 -4.12
CA LYS A 17 -6.25 -2.38 -5.55
C LYS A 17 -6.62 -3.75 -6.10
N ASP A 18 -5.88 -4.80 -5.74
CA ASP A 18 -6.15 -6.17 -6.19
C ASP A 18 -7.51 -6.64 -5.66
N PHE A 19 -7.79 -6.42 -4.36
CA PHE A 19 -9.10 -6.69 -3.76
C PHE A 19 -10.23 -5.93 -4.46
N MET A 20 -10.05 -4.63 -4.72
CA MET A 20 -11.05 -3.83 -5.43
C MET A 20 -11.28 -4.32 -6.86
N THR A 21 -10.23 -4.81 -7.53
CA THR A 21 -10.32 -5.39 -8.88
C THR A 21 -11.18 -6.65 -8.86
N VAL A 22 -10.92 -7.56 -7.92
CA VAL A 22 -11.68 -8.81 -7.76
C VAL A 22 -13.14 -8.54 -7.42
N ARG A 23 -13.43 -7.61 -6.51
CA ARG A 23 -14.80 -7.28 -6.05
C ARG A 23 -15.47 -6.16 -6.84
N ARG A 24 -14.93 -5.80 -8.01
CA ARG A 24 -15.40 -4.65 -8.81
C ARG A 24 -16.89 -4.71 -9.11
N ALA A 25 -17.42 -5.88 -9.44
CA ALA A 25 -18.85 -6.06 -9.74
C ALA A 25 -19.74 -5.68 -8.54
N GLU A 26 -19.40 -6.15 -7.34
CA GLU A 26 -20.13 -5.85 -6.10
C GLU A 26 -20.01 -4.36 -5.70
N ILE A 27 -18.83 -3.77 -5.90
CA ILE A 27 -18.57 -2.35 -5.60
C ILE A 27 -19.44 -1.43 -6.47
N ILE A 28 -19.71 -1.82 -7.71
CA ILE A 28 -20.54 -1.06 -8.66
C ILE A 28 -22.03 -1.31 -8.42
N ALA A 29 -22.42 -2.52 -7.99
CA ALA A 29 -23.79 -2.88 -7.67
C ALA A 29 -24.23 -2.30 -6.31
N VAL A 30 -24.58 -1.01 -6.30
CA VAL A 30 -25.06 -0.31 -5.10
C VAL A 30 -26.51 -0.73 -4.80
N PRO A 31 -26.81 -1.28 -3.60
CA PRO A 31 -28.15 -1.73 -3.28
C PRO A 31 -29.11 -0.55 -3.01
N PRO A 32 -30.43 -0.76 -3.14
CA PRO A 32 -31.42 0.22 -2.72
C PRO A 32 -31.29 0.55 -1.22
N GLY A 33 -31.57 1.80 -0.84
CA GLY A 33 -31.55 2.23 0.56
C GLY A 33 -30.17 2.58 1.13
N THR A 34 -29.12 2.60 0.31
CA THR A 34 -27.81 3.14 0.70
C THR A 34 -27.29 4.17 -0.30
N THR A 35 -26.30 4.96 0.10
CA THR A 35 -25.61 5.88 -0.81
C THR A 35 -24.42 5.19 -1.47
N MET A 36 -24.08 5.62 -2.69
CA MET A 36 -22.88 5.12 -3.39
C MET A 36 -21.61 5.30 -2.54
N LYS A 37 -21.51 6.43 -1.82
CA LYS A 37 -20.38 6.74 -0.94
C LYS A 37 -20.28 5.73 0.20
N ALA A 38 -21.37 5.51 0.94
CA ALA A 38 -21.40 4.57 2.06
C ALA A 38 -21.09 3.14 1.61
N HIS A 39 -21.70 2.71 0.49
CA HIS A 39 -21.45 1.39 -0.09
C HIS A 39 -19.98 1.17 -0.41
N ARG A 40 -19.36 2.08 -1.17
CA ARG A 40 -17.95 1.96 -1.58
C ARG A 40 -16.98 2.14 -0.42
N GLN A 41 -17.29 3.03 0.53
CA GLN A 41 -16.48 3.24 1.72
C GLN A 41 -16.37 1.97 2.57
N ARG A 42 -17.46 1.19 2.67
CA ARG A 42 -17.44 -0.10 3.38
C ARG A 42 -16.40 -1.07 2.79
N PHE A 43 -16.32 -1.21 1.47
CA PHE A 43 -15.29 -2.07 0.84
C PHE A 43 -13.87 -1.56 1.09
N LEU A 44 -13.67 -0.25 1.09
CA LEU A 44 -12.36 0.34 1.38
C LEU A 44 -11.94 0.10 2.83
N ILE A 45 -12.86 0.23 3.78
CA ILE A 45 -12.61 -0.06 5.20
C ILE A 45 -12.31 -1.54 5.38
N GLU A 46 -13.14 -2.42 4.80
CA GLU A 46 -12.94 -3.88 4.85
C GLU A 46 -11.56 -4.28 4.31
N ALA A 47 -11.17 -3.75 3.15
CA ALA A 47 -9.85 -3.98 2.57
C ALA A 47 -8.74 -3.45 3.48
N ALA A 48 -8.91 -2.25 4.05
CA ALA A 48 -7.91 -1.66 4.92
C ALA A 48 -7.70 -2.48 6.20
N GLU A 49 -8.77 -2.88 6.87
CA GLU A 49 -8.73 -3.71 8.08
C GLU A 49 -8.13 -5.09 7.79
N THR A 50 -8.43 -5.66 6.62
CA THR A 50 -7.90 -6.96 6.20
C THR A 50 -6.40 -6.92 5.91
N PHE A 51 -5.94 -5.95 5.09
CA PHE A 51 -4.57 -5.94 4.58
C PHE A 51 -3.58 -5.17 5.44
N SER A 52 -4.03 -4.20 6.24
CA SER A 52 -3.14 -3.44 7.13
C SER A 52 -2.26 -4.35 8.01
N PRO A 53 -2.80 -5.32 8.78
CA PRO A 53 -1.98 -6.20 9.60
C PRO A 53 -1.13 -7.19 8.78
N GLN A 54 -1.57 -7.55 7.58
CA GLN A 54 -0.83 -8.47 6.70
C GLN A 54 0.37 -7.80 6.03
N VAL A 55 0.29 -6.50 5.78
CA VAL A 55 1.34 -5.73 5.10
C VAL A 55 2.24 -5.03 6.11
N ALA A 56 1.71 -4.41 7.15
CA ALA A 56 2.49 -3.72 8.19
C ALA A 56 3.17 -4.69 9.18
N THR A 57 3.68 -5.81 8.67
CA THR A 57 4.44 -6.80 9.46
C THR A 57 5.82 -6.27 9.80
N VAL A 58 6.37 -6.73 10.93
CA VAL A 58 7.74 -6.39 11.36
C VAL A 58 8.75 -6.75 10.26
N GLN A 59 8.55 -7.88 9.59
CA GLN A 59 9.41 -8.38 8.53
C GLN A 59 9.41 -7.45 7.31
N LEU A 60 8.24 -7.03 6.83
CA LEU A 60 8.16 -6.13 5.68
C LEU A 60 8.69 -4.74 6.04
N CYS A 61 8.33 -4.20 7.21
CA CYS A 61 8.84 -2.92 7.70
C CYS A 61 10.37 -2.91 7.79
N ALA A 62 10.97 -3.98 8.35
CA ALA A 62 12.43 -4.12 8.42
C ALA A 62 13.07 -4.23 7.03
N SER A 63 12.43 -4.94 6.10
CA SER A 63 12.88 -5.02 4.70
C SER A 63 12.87 -3.66 4.02
N CYS A 64 11.76 -2.91 4.12
CA CYS A 64 11.64 -1.55 3.58
C CYS A 64 12.65 -0.59 4.22
N TYR A 65 12.89 -0.68 5.53
CA TYR A 65 13.92 0.09 6.22
C TYR A 65 15.32 -0.20 5.66
N ARG A 66 15.72 -1.47 5.56
CA ARG A 66 17.02 -1.86 5.02
C ARG A 66 17.19 -1.44 3.57
N HIS A 67 16.13 -1.54 2.76
CA HIS A 67 16.13 -1.08 1.38
C HIS A 67 16.45 0.42 1.32
N THR A 68 15.72 1.24 2.07
CA THR A 68 15.94 2.69 2.13
C THR A 68 17.31 3.06 2.71
N LEU A 69 17.78 2.36 3.74
CA LEU A 69 19.09 2.60 4.37
C LEU A 69 20.25 2.49 3.38
N ARG A 70 20.20 1.53 2.44
CA ARG A 70 21.24 1.38 1.41
C ARG A 70 21.41 2.63 0.57
N PHE A 71 20.33 3.35 0.27
CA PHE A 71 20.40 4.60 -0.46
C PHE A 71 20.94 5.74 0.42
N HIS A 72 20.55 5.80 1.70
CA HIS A 72 21.10 6.80 2.62
C HIS A 72 22.61 6.66 2.81
N VAL A 73 23.12 5.42 2.87
CA VAL A 73 24.58 5.16 2.94
C VAL A 73 25.28 5.71 1.70
N LYS A 74 24.75 5.46 0.50
CA LYS A 74 25.31 5.99 -0.75
C LYS A 74 25.29 7.52 -0.81
N VAL A 75 24.18 8.13 -0.42
CA VAL A 75 24.05 9.60 -0.33
C VAL A 75 25.09 10.18 0.64
N ALA A 76 25.27 9.57 1.81
CA ALA A 76 26.26 10.02 2.79
C ALA A 76 27.71 9.88 2.29
N ALA A 77 27.96 8.87 1.44
CA ALA A 77 29.25 8.65 0.79
C ALA A 77 29.46 9.50 -0.48
N LEU A 78 28.50 10.35 -0.86
CA LEU A 78 28.49 11.11 -2.11
C LEU A 78 28.64 10.21 -3.36
N GLU A 79 28.16 8.97 -3.28
CA GLU A 79 28.14 8.04 -4.40
C GLU A 79 26.96 8.33 -5.33
N ASP A 80 27.21 8.28 -6.63
CA ASP A 80 26.14 8.39 -7.64
C ASP A 80 25.12 7.25 -7.47
N MET A 81 23.84 7.61 -7.59
CA MET A 81 22.74 6.66 -7.54
C MET A 81 22.09 6.56 -8.91
N LEU A 82 22.08 5.35 -9.47
CA LEU A 82 21.30 5.05 -10.67
C LEU A 82 19.81 5.31 -10.39
N VAL A 83 19.22 6.23 -11.14
CA VAL A 83 17.78 6.42 -11.15
C VAL A 83 17.20 5.27 -11.98
N ALA A 84 16.58 4.28 -11.32
CA ALA A 84 15.86 3.23 -12.02
C ALA A 84 14.65 3.87 -12.74
N CYS A 85 14.66 3.81 -14.08
CA CYS A 85 13.51 4.12 -14.94
C CYS A 85 12.39 3.10 -14.73
#